data_AF-A0A8T7JT52-F1
#
_entry.id   AF-A0A8T7JT52-F1
#
_cell.length_a   1.000
_cell.length_b   1.000
_cell.length_c   1.000
_cell.angle_alpha   90.00
_cell.angle_beta   90.00
_cell.angle_gamma   90.00
#
_symmetry.space_group_name_H-M   'P 1'
#
loop_
_entity.id
_entity.type
_entity.pdbx_description
1 polymer ?
#
loop_
_entity_poly.entity_id
_entity_poly.type
_entity_poly.pdbx_seq_one_letter_code
_entity_poly.pdbx_strand_id
1 'polypeptide(L)'
;MSAQTTKLRFLLRSLWQSPLFGDSFPPMDEQAFLLQFESMVPAFVEKLVPVLRVGLPDATDEEIDDLVGQLTPKSLAFCAAIAAGEVEDTNSLVYASLAIALSYWADQSMDRGDAAMFAALQALNHSGNVDTANLQLRARLSALSYIHKFAKTVTESPDDLPYVLQAIERDVLSNQVEVRLLSDQFKIRKNQDLIDVQAFNFVRHTTDGSGLMSAVSIIYAIYRCSKPDLPSLNEIYTNLDLMRLVRGPFNAAVRVFDDTGDWQIDLGQNPKWGIFTLNLFNQSSPSVSQFFLEYSEIRQFPDLYDQFLLAFAHSAPQSSIVVSRLYITFLRREVERIPPHFGNAIVFFSFYVKGLLKPLWLTRWEILFYLSKLRSKLMFSNKFLQTFFFLDRRKS
;
A
#
# COMPACT_ATOMS: atom_id res chain seq x y z
N MET A 1 17.44 -18.31 -6.82
CA MET A 1 16.37 -17.60 -6.09
C MET A 1 16.88 -16.20 -5.75
N SER A 2 16.17 -15.14 -6.14
CA SER A 2 16.65 -13.76 -5.93
C SER A 2 16.57 -13.38 -4.44
N ALA A 3 17.32 -12.34 -4.03
CA ALA A 3 17.24 -11.80 -2.67
C ALA A 3 15.84 -11.26 -2.34
N GLN A 4 15.14 -10.72 -3.35
CA GLN A 4 13.77 -10.23 -3.24
C GLN A 4 12.77 -11.38 -2.99
N THR A 5 12.87 -12.48 -3.73
CA THR A 5 12.05 -13.69 -3.51
C THR A 5 12.26 -14.26 -2.11
N THR A 6 13.49 -14.22 -1.60
CA THR A 6 13.82 -14.69 -0.24
C THR A 6 13.16 -13.81 0.83
N LYS A 7 13.22 -12.48 0.67
CA LYS A 7 12.58 -11.52 1.57
C LYS A 7 11.04 -11.65 1.52
N LEU A 8 10.48 -11.79 0.34
CA LEU A 8 9.04 -11.99 0.15
C LEU A 8 8.57 -13.28 0.83
N ARG A 9 9.26 -14.40 0.61
CA ARG A 9 8.98 -15.68 1.27
C ARG A 9 8.99 -15.54 2.80
N PHE A 10 9.99 -14.85 3.33
CA PHE A 10 10.08 -14.59 4.76
C PHE A 10 8.89 -13.78 5.30
N LEU A 11 8.52 -12.70 4.61
CA LEU A 11 7.39 -11.85 4.98
C LEU A 11 6.08 -12.63 4.98
N LEU A 12 5.85 -13.43 3.93
CA LEU A 12 4.63 -14.22 3.80
C LEU A 12 4.53 -15.33 4.83
N ARG A 13 5.62 -16.08 5.08
CA ARG A 13 5.67 -17.04 6.19
C ARG A 13 5.33 -16.38 7.52
N SER A 14 5.86 -15.19 7.76
CA SER A 14 5.61 -14.43 8.99
C SER A 14 4.16 -13.95 9.10
N LEU A 15 3.52 -13.62 7.97
CA LEU A 15 2.10 -13.28 7.90
C LEU A 15 1.22 -14.52 8.16
N TRP A 16 1.54 -15.66 7.54
CA TRP A 16 0.75 -16.91 7.64
C TRP A 16 0.89 -17.63 8.97
N GLN A 17 2.11 -17.73 9.51
CA GLN A 17 2.34 -18.38 10.81
C GLN A 17 1.91 -17.49 11.99
N SER A 18 1.31 -16.35 11.70
CA SER A 18 0.82 -15.45 12.72
C SER A 18 -0.36 -16.09 13.48
N PRO A 19 -0.36 -16.12 14.82
CA PRO A 19 -1.51 -16.55 15.64
C PRO A 19 -2.74 -15.61 15.55
N LEU A 20 -2.68 -14.63 14.65
CA LEU A 20 -3.79 -13.75 14.28
C LEU A 20 -4.42 -14.15 12.94
N PHE A 21 -3.64 -14.76 12.03
CA PHE A 21 -4.01 -14.95 10.62
C PHE A 21 -3.88 -16.41 10.17
N GLY A 22 -3.24 -17.28 10.95
CA GLY A 22 -3.04 -18.69 10.58
C GLY A 22 -4.33 -19.45 10.32
N ASP A 23 -5.43 -19.06 10.99
CA ASP A 23 -6.77 -19.64 10.75
C ASP A 23 -7.60 -18.81 9.74
N SER A 24 -7.07 -17.67 9.28
CA SER A 24 -7.74 -16.77 8.32
C SER A 24 -7.38 -17.06 6.87
N PHE A 25 -6.43 -17.96 6.64
CA PHE A 25 -6.13 -18.51 5.32
C PHE A 25 -6.50 -20.00 5.37
N PRO A 26 -6.95 -20.61 4.26
CA PRO A 26 -6.86 -22.06 4.13
C PRO A 26 -5.42 -22.48 4.44
N PRO A 27 -5.14 -23.72 4.87
CA PRO A 27 -3.77 -24.22 4.96
C PRO A 27 -3.11 -24.08 3.58
N MET A 28 -2.39 -22.97 3.40
CA MET A 28 -1.94 -22.56 2.09
C MET A 28 -0.68 -23.34 1.79
N ASP A 29 -0.61 -23.83 0.56
CA ASP A 29 0.63 -24.31 0.04
C ASP A 29 1.52 -23.11 -0.29
N GLU A 30 2.40 -22.74 0.65
CA GLU A 30 3.42 -21.71 0.47
C GLU A 30 4.18 -21.92 -0.85
N GLN A 31 4.41 -23.19 -1.22
CA GLN A 31 5.06 -23.53 -2.47
C GLN A 31 4.19 -23.16 -3.66
N ALA A 32 2.87 -23.40 -3.61
CA ALA A 32 1.93 -22.99 -4.66
C ALA A 32 1.87 -21.46 -4.83
N PHE A 33 1.81 -20.70 -3.75
CA PHE A 33 1.90 -19.23 -3.82
C PHE A 33 3.21 -18.80 -4.50
N LEU A 34 4.34 -19.36 -4.08
CA LEU A 34 5.65 -18.94 -4.59
C LEU A 34 5.80 -19.29 -6.06
N LEU A 35 5.32 -20.47 -6.46
CA LEU A 35 5.29 -20.89 -7.85
C LEU A 35 4.39 -19.96 -8.68
N GLN A 36 3.21 -19.58 -8.18
CA GLN A 36 2.33 -18.63 -8.83
C GLN A 36 3.02 -17.27 -8.99
N PHE A 37 3.56 -16.70 -7.90
CA PHE A 37 4.31 -15.45 -7.94
C PHE A 37 5.46 -15.49 -8.96
N GLU A 38 6.32 -16.51 -8.89
CA GLU A 38 7.46 -16.68 -9.79
C GLU A 38 7.02 -16.85 -11.25
N SER A 39 5.91 -17.56 -11.50
CA SER A 39 5.36 -17.76 -12.84
C SER A 39 4.79 -16.48 -13.47
N MET A 40 4.30 -15.55 -12.65
CA MET A 40 3.72 -14.29 -13.12
C MET A 40 4.78 -13.26 -13.52
N VAL A 41 6.00 -13.34 -12.96
CA VAL A 41 7.06 -12.33 -13.16
C VAL A 41 7.39 -12.08 -14.64
N PRO A 42 7.67 -13.10 -15.49
CA PRO A 42 8.06 -12.84 -16.88
C PRO A 42 6.98 -12.11 -17.67
N ALA A 43 5.73 -12.59 -17.58
CA ALA A 43 4.60 -12.01 -18.30
C ALA A 43 4.26 -10.60 -17.79
N PHE A 44 4.42 -10.35 -16.49
CA PHE A 44 4.26 -9.03 -15.90
C PHE A 44 5.31 -8.04 -16.43
N VAL A 45 6.59 -8.40 -16.40
CA VAL A 45 7.67 -7.52 -16.85
C VAL A 45 7.55 -7.23 -18.35
N GLU A 46 7.27 -8.24 -19.16
CA GLU A 46 7.04 -8.11 -20.61
C GLU A 46 5.96 -7.08 -20.93
N LYS A 47 4.90 -7.01 -20.12
CA LYS A 47 3.77 -6.09 -20.33
C LYS A 47 3.98 -4.73 -19.68
N LEU A 48 4.68 -4.65 -18.56
CA LEU A 48 4.91 -3.40 -17.83
C LEU A 48 5.91 -2.49 -18.56
N VAL A 49 7.03 -3.04 -19.05
CA VAL A 49 8.11 -2.26 -19.67
C VAL A 49 7.62 -1.38 -20.83
N PRO A 50 6.84 -1.88 -21.80
CA PRO A 50 6.30 -1.04 -22.88
C PRO A 50 5.41 0.10 -22.37
N VAL A 51 4.63 -0.12 -21.32
CA VAL A 51 3.77 0.93 -20.75
C VAL A 51 4.60 2.00 -20.06
N LEU A 52 5.62 1.61 -19.29
CA LEU A 52 6.54 2.57 -18.68
C LEU A 52 7.29 3.38 -19.74
N ARG A 53 7.67 2.78 -20.88
CA ARG A 53 8.29 3.50 -22.00
C ARG A 53 7.36 4.50 -22.68
N VAL A 54 6.06 4.19 -22.77
CA VAL A 54 5.05 5.16 -23.21
C VAL A 54 4.96 6.31 -22.21
N GLY A 55 5.01 5.99 -20.92
CA GLY A 55 4.94 6.96 -19.83
C GLY A 55 6.16 7.84 -19.72
N LEU A 56 7.35 7.30 -19.97
CA LEU A 56 8.66 7.89 -19.75
C LEU A 56 9.51 7.75 -21.03
N PRO A 57 9.18 8.48 -22.11
CA PRO A 57 9.84 8.32 -23.41
C PRO A 57 11.33 8.65 -23.38
N ASP A 58 11.76 9.51 -22.46
CA ASP A 58 13.14 9.97 -22.34
C ASP A 58 13.95 9.18 -21.28
N ALA A 59 13.34 8.23 -20.57
CA ALA A 59 14.04 7.44 -19.57
C ALA A 59 15.00 6.45 -20.21
N THR A 60 16.16 6.29 -19.58
CA THR A 60 17.18 5.30 -19.92
C THR A 60 16.72 3.87 -19.58
N ASP A 61 17.40 2.88 -20.13
CA ASP A 61 17.15 1.46 -19.82
C ASP A 61 17.34 1.17 -18.32
N GLU A 62 18.37 1.74 -17.71
CA GLU A 62 18.65 1.59 -16.28
C GLU A 62 17.53 2.16 -15.40
N GLU A 63 16.97 3.32 -15.75
CA GLU A 63 15.85 3.91 -15.01
C GLU A 63 14.57 3.07 -15.13
N ILE A 64 14.32 2.48 -16.29
CA ILE A 64 13.17 1.58 -16.49
C ILE A 64 13.36 0.28 -15.72
N ASP A 65 14.56 -0.30 -15.75
CA ASP A 65 14.88 -1.53 -15.00
C ASP A 65 14.77 -1.30 -13.48
N ASP A 66 15.21 -0.14 -12.97
CA ASP A 66 15.05 0.23 -11.56
C ASP A 66 13.57 0.35 -11.17
N LEU A 67 12.74 1.01 -11.99
CA LEU A 67 11.29 1.08 -11.77
C LEU A 67 10.63 -0.30 -11.78
N VAL A 68 10.98 -1.15 -12.75
CA VAL A 68 10.49 -2.53 -12.80
C VAL A 68 10.90 -3.31 -11.54
N GLY A 69 12.15 -3.16 -11.10
CA GLY A 69 12.67 -3.79 -9.89
C GLY A 69 11.96 -3.37 -8.60
N GLN A 70 11.40 -2.16 -8.57
CA GLN A 70 10.62 -1.61 -7.46
C GLN A 70 9.14 -2.01 -7.51
N LEU A 71 8.52 -1.92 -8.69
CA LEU A 71 7.08 -2.14 -8.87
C LEU A 71 6.70 -3.63 -8.87
N THR A 72 7.54 -4.48 -9.46
CA THR A 72 7.24 -5.91 -9.68
C THR A 72 6.99 -6.65 -8.37
N PRO A 73 7.89 -6.60 -7.36
CA PRO A 73 7.69 -7.40 -6.15
C PRO A 73 6.46 -6.96 -5.36
N LYS A 74 6.20 -5.64 -5.25
CA LYS A 74 5.06 -5.11 -4.47
C LYS A 74 3.73 -5.48 -5.12
N SER A 75 3.61 -5.27 -6.44
CA SER A 75 2.35 -5.45 -7.16
C SER A 75 1.96 -6.93 -7.30
N LEU A 76 2.93 -7.80 -7.63
CA LEU A 76 2.67 -9.24 -7.77
C LEU A 76 2.44 -9.92 -6.43
N ALA A 77 3.23 -9.59 -5.39
CA ALA A 77 3.10 -10.20 -4.08
C ALA A 77 1.71 -9.94 -3.49
N PHE A 78 1.21 -8.74 -3.71
CA PHE A 78 -0.08 -8.32 -3.21
C PHE A 78 -1.22 -9.11 -3.88
N CYS A 79 -1.25 -9.19 -5.21
CA CYS A 79 -2.23 -10.00 -5.93
C CYS A 79 -2.14 -11.49 -5.59
N ALA A 80 -0.93 -12.06 -5.58
CA ALA A 80 -0.73 -13.47 -5.25
C ALA A 80 -1.10 -13.78 -3.79
N ALA A 81 -0.89 -12.84 -2.86
CA ALA A 81 -1.18 -13.08 -1.44
C ALA A 81 -2.68 -13.05 -1.18
N ILE A 82 -3.40 -12.16 -1.88
CA ILE A 82 -4.87 -12.09 -1.82
C ILE A 82 -5.49 -13.27 -2.56
N ALA A 83 -4.95 -13.66 -3.72
CA ALA A 83 -5.40 -14.84 -4.45
C ALA A 83 -5.12 -16.14 -3.71
N ALA A 84 -4.05 -16.20 -2.91
CA ALA A 84 -3.70 -17.33 -2.04
C ALA A 84 -3.68 -18.70 -2.74
N GLY A 85 -3.43 -18.73 -4.06
CA GLY A 85 -3.49 -19.94 -4.88
C GLY A 85 -4.91 -20.44 -5.23
N GLU A 86 -5.98 -19.78 -4.79
CA GLU A 86 -7.35 -20.16 -5.14
C GLU A 86 -7.77 -19.67 -6.54
N VAL A 87 -7.05 -18.68 -7.10
CA VAL A 87 -7.23 -18.20 -8.47
C VAL A 87 -6.21 -18.88 -9.37
N GLU A 88 -6.65 -19.80 -10.22
CA GLU A 88 -5.78 -20.48 -11.20
C GLU A 88 -5.47 -19.61 -12.43
N ASP A 89 -6.31 -18.61 -12.72
CA ASP A 89 -6.10 -17.68 -13.84
C ASP A 89 -4.97 -16.68 -13.55
N THR A 90 -3.75 -17.16 -13.76
CA THR A 90 -2.52 -16.38 -13.61
C THR A 90 -2.44 -15.19 -14.57
N ASN A 91 -3.08 -15.25 -15.74
CA ASN A 91 -3.09 -14.15 -16.69
C ASN A 91 -3.91 -12.97 -16.16
N SER A 92 -5.11 -13.23 -15.64
CA SER A 92 -5.93 -12.18 -15.01
C SER A 92 -5.23 -11.60 -13.78
N LEU A 93 -4.55 -12.41 -12.97
CA LEU A 93 -3.73 -11.92 -11.86
C LEU A 93 -2.56 -11.04 -12.33
N VAL A 94 -1.93 -11.34 -13.47
CA VAL A 94 -0.89 -10.48 -14.07
C VAL A 94 -1.50 -9.14 -14.47
N TYR A 95 -2.65 -9.11 -15.15
CA TYR A 95 -3.30 -7.85 -15.54
C TYR A 95 -3.78 -7.03 -14.35
N ALA A 96 -4.30 -7.66 -13.29
CA ALA A 96 -4.64 -6.95 -12.06
C ALA A 96 -3.40 -6.34 -11.41
N SER A 97 -2.31 -7.11 -11.36
CA SER A 97 -1.02 -6.63 -10.84
C SER A 97 -0.51 -5.45 -11.66
N LEU A 98 -0.68 -5.44 -12.99
CA LEU A 98 -0.26 -4.33 -13.85
C LEU A 98 -1.06 -3.05 -13.58
N ALA A 99 -2.37 -3.16 -13.37
CA ALA A 99 -3.20 -2.00 -12.99
C ALA A 99 -2.75 -1.40 -11.65
N ILE A 100 -2.47 -2.25 -10.66
CA ILE A 100 -1.93 -1.84 -9.35
C ILE A 100 -0.54 -1.24 -9.49
N ALA A 101 0.33 -1.82 -10.33
CA ALA A 101 1.68 -1.31 -10.57
C ALA A 101 1.68 0.11 -11.15
N LEU A 102 0.76 0.41 -12.06
CA LEU A 102 0.61 1.78 -12.59
C LEU A 102 0.11 2.75 -11.52
N SER A 103 -0.73 2.29 -10.60
CA SER A 103 -1.13 3.10 -9.43
C SER A 103 0.07 3.42 -8.54
N TYR A 104 0.91 2.42 -8.23
CA TYR A 104 2.13 2.64 -7.45
C TYR A 104 3.15 3.52 -8.17
N TRP A 105 3.28 3.36 -9.49
CA TRP A 105 4.15 4.22 -10.28
C TRP A 105 3.70 5.68 -10.21
N ALA A 106 2.40 5.93 -10.36
CA ALA A 106 1.84 7.27 -10.29
C ALA A 106 2.08 7.94 -8.93
N ASP A 107 1.84 7.20 -7.86
CA ASP A 107 2.09 7.59 -6.47
C ASP A 107 3.57 7.94 -6.23
N GLN A 108 4.48 6.99 -6.51
CA GLN A 108 5.93 7.19 -6.36
C GLN A 108 6.47 8.33 -7.22
N SER A 109 5.93 8.51 -8.43
CA SER A 109 6.30 9.63 -9.30
C SER A 109 5.89 10.97 -8.70
N MET A 110 4.67 11.09 -8.16
CA MET A 110 4.24 12.30 -7.45
C MET A 110 5.11 12.58 -6.23
N ASP A 111 5.40 11.57 -5.41
CA ASP A 111 6.25 11.71 -4.24
C ASP A 111 7.68 12.13 -4.61
N ARG A 112 8.19 11.71 -5.77
CA ARG A 112 9.49 12.16 -6.28
C ARG A 112 9.45 13.56 -6.92
N GLY A 113 8.28 14.20 -6.97
CA GLY A 113 8.11 15.54 -7.51
C GLY A 113 7.90 15.60 -9.02
N ASP A 114 7.43 14.52 -9.66
CA ASP A 114 7.06 14.53 -11.07
C ASP A 114 5.81 15.41 -11.29
N ALA A 115 6.05 16.68 -11.64
CA ALA A 115 4.98 17.65 -11.91
C ALA A 115 4.07 17.24 -13.07
N ALA A 116 4.58 16.49 -14.05
CA ALA A 116 3.77 16.02 -15.18
C ALA A 116 2.84 14.89 -14.74
N MET A 117 3.28 13.99 -13.85
CA MET A 117 2.41 12.97 -13.25
C MET A 117 1.33 13.60 -12.38
N PHE A 118 1.70 14.55 -11.52
CA PHE A 118 0.74 15.28 -10.70
C PHE A 118 -0.34 15.97 -11.55
N ALA A 119 0.06 16.70 -12.59
CA ALA A 119 -0.87 17.33 -13.53
C ALA A 119 -1.72 16.30 -14.29
N ALA A 120 -1.17 15.13 -14.66
CA ALA A 120 -1.90 14.06 -15.32
C ALA A 120 -3.03 13.52 -14.43
N LEU A 121 -2.75 13.27 -13.15
CA LEU A 121 -3.76 12.81 -12.21
C LEU A 121 -4.81 13.89 -11.91
N GLN A 122 -4.40 15.16 -11.78
CA GLN A 122 -5.36 16.26 -11.65
C GLN A 122 -6.31 16.34 -12.86
N ALA A 123 -5.81 16.13 -14.07
CA ALA A 123 -6.60 16.09 -15.30
C ALA A 123 -7.54 14.87 -15.39
N LEU A 124 -7.19 13.73 -14.78
CA LEU A 124 -8.11 12.60 -14.69
C LEU A 124 -9.24 12.88 -13.68
N ASN A 125 -8.95 13.59 -12.60
CA ASN A 125 -9.90 13.87 -11.53
C ASN A 125 -10.87 15.01 -11.87
N HIS A 126 -10.37 16.03 -12.58
CA HIS A 126 -11.12 17.21 -12.98
C HIS A 126 -11.24 17.18 -14.49
N SER A 127 -12.46 17.14 -15.04
CA SER A 127 -12.73 17.18 -16.48
C SER A 127 -12.39 18.56 -17.10
N GLY A 128 -11.22 19.09 -16.80
CA GLY A 128 -10.70 20.37 -17.26
C GLY A 128 -9.94 20.25 -18.58
N ASN A 129 -9.64 21.39 -19.18
CA ASN A 129 -8.84 21.46 -20.39
C ASN A 129 -7.40 21.02 -20.09
N VAL A 130 -7.03 19.84 -20.58
CA VAL A 130 -5.66 19.34 -20.56
C VAL A 130 -4.82 20.17 -21.54
N ASP A 131 -3.70 20.70 -21.08
CA ASP A 131 -2.73 21.33 -21.99
C ASP A 131 -2.12 20.26 -22.91
N THR A 132 -2.69 20.15 -24.11
CA THR A 132 -2.25 19.19 -25.13
C THR A 132 -0.87 19.50 -25.70
N ALA A 133 -0.29 20.68 -25.43
CA ALA A 133 1.05 21.03 -25.89
C ALA A 133 2.15 20.38 -25.04
N ASN A 134 1.88 20.09 -23.76
CA ASN A 134 2.85 19.48 -22.87
C ASN A 134 3.05 17.98 -23.19
N LEU A 135 4.20 17.64 -23.80
CA LEU A 135 4.55 16.28 -24.20
C LEU A 135 4.67 15.30 -23.02
N GLN A 136 5.24 15.74 -21.89
CA GLN A 136 5.43 14.90 -20.71
C GLN A 136 4.08 14.56 -20.06
N LEU A 137 3.19 15.55 -19.93
CA LEU A 137 1.82 15.34 -19.46
C LEU A 137 1.07 14.31 -20.31
N ARG A 138 1.15 14.44 -21.65
CA ARG A 138 0.53 13.48 -22.57
C ARG A 138 1.11 12.08 -22.44
N ALA A 139 2.42 11.94 -22.23
CA ALA A 139 3.06 10.65 -22.00
C ALA A 139 2.53 9.99 -20.73
N ARG A 140 2.44 10.73 -19.61
CA ARG A 140 1.87 10.22 -18.35
C ARG A 140 0.41 9.79 -18.51
N LEU A 141 -0.43 10.64 -19.11
CA LEU A 141 -1.84 10.30 -19.40
C LEU A 141 -1.97 9.05 -20.29
N SER A 142 -1.10 8.92 -21.29
CA SER A 142 -1.11 7.78 -22.20
C SER A 142 -0.78 6.48 -21.47
N ALA A 143 0.21 6.49 -20.57
CA ALA A 143 0.52 5.34 -19.74
C ALA A 143 -0.58 5.03 -18.71
N LEU A 144 -1.12 6.05 -18.03
CA LEU A 144 -2.22 5.87 -17.07
C LEU A 144 -3.49 5.29 -17.73
N SER A 145 -3.74 5.58 -19.01
CA SER A 145 -4.86 4.96 -19.75
C SER A 145 -4.78 3.43 -19.84
N TYR A 146 -3.60 2.83 -19.60
CA TYR A 146 -3.48 1.37 -19.52
C TYR A 146 -4.11 0.78 -18.27
N ILE A 147 -4.36 1.56 -17.21
CA ILE A 147 -5.15 1.10 -16.06
C ILE A 147 -6.53 0.64 -16.54
N HIS A 148 -7.21 1.43 -17.37
CA HIS A 148 -8.50 1.07 -17.97
C HIS A 148 -8.41 -0.19 -18.80
N LYS A 149 -7.38 -0.30 -19.64
CA LYS A 149 -7.17 -1.47 -20.50
C LYS A 149 -6.98 -2.73 -19.67
N PHE A 150 -6.13 -2.68 -18.66
CA PHE A 150 -5.85 -3.82 -17.79
C PHE A 150 -7.05 -4.19 -16.92
N ALA A 151 -7.71 -3.23 -16.28
CA ALA A 151 -8.93 -3.48 -15.52
C ALA A 151 -10.04 -4.10 -16.38
N LYS A 152 -10.22 -3.63 -17.62
CA LYS A 152 -11.16 -4.21 -18.58
C LYS A 152 -10.80 -5.64 -18.98
N THR A 153 -9.52 -5.95 -19.18
CA THR A 153 -9.08 -7.31 -19.49
C THR A 153 -9.37 -8.28 -18.35
N VAL A 154 -9.23 -7.81 -17.11
CA VAL A 154 -9.49 -8.61 -15.90
C VAL A 154 -10.98 -8.82 -15.64
N THR A 155 -11.79 -7.83 -15.99
CA THR A 155 -13.19 -7.76 -15.61
C THR A 155 -14.07 -8.21 -16.78
N GLU A 156 -14.33 -9.52 -16.89
CA GLU A 156 -15.18 -10.08 -17.96
C GLU A 156 -16.64 -9.61 -17.84
N SER A 157 -17.09 -9.36 -16.62
CA SER A 157 -18.43 -8.87 -16.34
C SER A 157 -18.52 -7.34 -16.43
N PRO A 158 -19.23 -6.75 -17.40
CA PRO A 158 -19.26 -5.30 -17.59
C PRO A 158 -19.73 -4.50 -16.38
N ASP A 159 -20.58 -5.08 -15.53
CA ASP A 159 -21.16 -4.40 -14.37
C ASP A 159 -20.15 -4.15 -13.23
N ASP A 160 -19.03 -4.87 -13.20
CA ASP A 160 -17.97 -4.71 -12.18
C ASP A 160 -16.94 -3.66 -12.55
N LEU A 161 -16.72 -3.45 -13.84
CA LEU A 161 -15.67 -2.57 -14.34
C LEU A 161 -15.78 -1.13 -13.79
N PRO A 162 -16.98 -0.51 -13.69
CA PRO A 162 -17.11 0.82 -13.09
C PRO A 162 -16.61 0.89 -11.64
N TYR A 163 -16.82 -0.16 -10.85
CA TYR A 163 -16.42 -0.21 -9.43
C TYR A 163 -14.92 -0.42 -9.28
N VAL A 164 -14.33 -1.28 -10.12
CA VAL A 164 -12.87 -1.48 -10.18
C VAL A 164 -12.17 -0.17 -10.56
N LEU A 165 -12.65 0.51 -11.60
CA LEU A 165 -12.08 1.79 -12.04
C LEU A 165 -12.30 2.90 -11.00
N GLN A 166 -13.49 2.99 -10.41
CA GLN A 166 -13.74 3.92 -9.30
C GLN A 166 -12.75 3.70 -8.16
N ALA A 167 -12.52 2.45 -7.76
CA ALA A 167 -11.62 2.13 -6.67
C ALA A 167 -10.16 2.51 -6.97
N ILE A 168 -9.68 2.33 -8.21
CA ILE A 168 -8.32 2.71 -8.59
C ILE A 168 -8.20 4.23 -8.77
N GLU A 169 -9.07 4.83 -9.57
CA GLU A 169 -8.91 6.22 -10.01
C GLU A 169 -9.39 7.23 -8.98
N ARG A 170 -10.54 6.98 -8.35
CA ARG A 170 -11.13 7.90 -7.38
C ARG A 170 -10.67 7.59 -5.98
N ASP A 171 -10.83 6.34 -5.54
CA ASP A 171 -10.56 6.01 -4.15
C ASP A 171 -9.04 6.04 -3.86
N VAL A 172 -8.18 5.68 -4.82
CA VAL A 172 -6.72 5.75 -4.64
C VAL A 172 -6.12 7.01 -5.24
N LEU A 173 -6.06 7.09 -6.57
CA LEU A 173 -5.25 8.13 -7.24
C LEU A 173 -5.73 9.55 -6.96
N SER A 174 -7.06 9.77 -6.92
CA SER A 174 -7.59 11.10 -6.59
C SER A 174 -7.26 11.52 -5.17
N ASN A 175 -7.42 10.60 -4.22
CA ASN A 175 -7.09 10.89 -2.83
C ASN A 175 -5.60 11.14 -2.61
N GLN A 176 -4.71 10.45 -3.34
CA GLN A 176 -3.27 10.73 -3.28
C GLN A 176 -2.92 12.13 -3.80
N VAL A 177 -3.59 12.61 -4.85
CA VAL A 177 -3.46 14.00 -5.32
C VAL A 177 -3.87 15.00 -4.22
N GLU A 178 -4.96 14.74 -3.51
CA GLU A 178 -5.42 15.62 -2.41
C GLU A 178 -4.44 15.61 -1.22
N VAL A 179 -3.91 14.44 -0.84
CA VAL A 179 -2.86 14.34 0.20
C VAL A 179 -1.62 15.11 -0.23
N ARG A 180 -1.22 15.02 -1.49
CA ARG A 180 -0.08 15.77 -2.05
C ARG A 180 -0.30 17.29 -1.95
N LEU A 181 -1.49 17.76 -2.33
CA LEU A 181 -1.88 19.18 -2.23
C LEU A 181 -1.84 19.68 -0.77
N LEU A 182 -2.40 18.91 0.16
CA LEU A 182 -2.35 19.23 1.59
C LEU A 182 -0.91 19.26 2.11
N SER A 183 -0.08 18.31 1.68
CA SER A 183 1.33 18.23 2.05
C SER A 183 2.13 19.45 1.60
N ASP A 184 1.89 19.94 0.37
CA ASP A 184 2.52 21.15 -0.14
C ASP A 184 2.07 22.41 0.59
N GLN A 185 0.77 22.54 0.87
CA GLN A 185 0.25 23.66 1.67
C GLN A 185 0.88 23.69 3.07
N PHE A 186 1.02 22.52 3.71
CA PHE A 186 1.63 22.40 5.03
C PHE A 186 3.11 22.78 5.00
N LYS A 187 3.86 22.28 4.01
CA LYS A 187 5.29 22.57 3.84
C LYS A 187 5.58 24.06 3.63
N ILE A 188 4.74 24.75 2.85
CA ILE A 188 4.89 26.19 2.56
C ILE A 188 4.58 27.04 3.80
N ARG A 189 3.48 26.73 4.49
CA ARG A 189 2.99 27.58 5.60
C ARG A 189 3.64 27.28 6.94
N LYS A 190 4.21 26.07 7.13
CA LYS A 190 4.72 25.55 8.42
C LYS A 190 3.75 25.79 9.57
N ASN A 191 2.45 25.77 9.29
CA ASN A 191 1.43 26.26 10.19
C ASN A 191 0.64 25.10 10.79
N GLN A 192 0.78 24.91 12.09
CA GLN A 192 0.02 23.92 12.84
C GLN A 192 -1.51 24.17 12.78
N ASP A 193 -1.93 25.43 12.68
CA ASP A 193 -3.35 25.77 12.56
C ASP A 193 -3.95 25.24 11.24
N LEU A 194 -3.13 25.12 10.19
CA LEU A 194 -3.59 24.55 8.91
C LEU A 194 -3.93 23.07 9.07
N ILE A 195 -3.09 22.30 9.77
CA ILE A 195 -3.36 20.87 9.95
C ILE A 195 -4.58 20.66 10.84
N ASP A 196 -4.81 21.49 11.86
CA ASP A 196 -6.03 21.40 12.68
C ASP A 196 -7.29 21.67 11.85
N VAL A 197 -7.26 22.68 10.98
CA VAL A 197 -8.40 23.00 10.09
C VAL A 197 -8.61 21.92 9.02
N GLN A 198 -7.54 21.30 8.52
CA GLN A 198 -7.60 20.31 7.44
C GLN A 198 -7.56 18.86 7.94
N ALA A 199 -7.54 18.63 9.25
CA ALA A 199 -7.30 17.31 9.84
C ALA A 199 -8.31 16.26 9.33
N PHE A 200 -9.60 16.62 9.26
CA PHE A 200 -10.63 15.75 8.71
C PHE A 200 -10.36 15.37 7.24
N ASN A 201 -10.04 16.35 6.40
CA ASN A 201 -9.76 16.11 4.98
C ASN A 201 -8.52 15.24 4.81
N PHE A 202 -7.44 15.55 5.53
CA PHE A 202 -6.22 14.75 5.54
C PHE A 202 -6.51 13.30 5.91
N VAL A 203 -7.19 13.07 7.04
CA VAL A 203 -7.55 11.72 7.53
C VAL A 203 -8.38 10.96 6.49
N ARG A 204 -9.40 11.61 5.92
CA ARG A 204 -10.26 10.98 4.91
C ARG A 204 -9.45 10.58 3.68
N HIS A 205 -8.71 11.52 3.10
CA HIS A 205 -7.96 11.27 1.86
C HIS A 205 -6.85 10.24 2.07
N THR A 206 -6.08 10.33 3.17
CA THR A 206 -5.00 9.37 3.42
C THR A 206 -5.53 7.96 3.69
N THR A 207 -6.69 7.84 4.36
CA THR A 207 -7.31 6.55 4.64
C THR A 207 -7.95 5.94 3.40
N ASP A 208 -8.76 6.72 2.67
CA ASP A 208 -9.41 6.25 1.44
C ASP A 208 -8.40 5.91 0.36
N GLY A 209 -7.29 6.66 0.30
CA GLY A 209 -6.16 6.46 -0.61
C GLY A 209 -5.26 5.25 -0.33
N SER A 210 -5.56 4.41 0.67
CA SER A 210 -4.64 3.33 1.10
C SER A 210 -4.46 2.19 0.09
N GLY A 211 -5.35 2.08 -0.90
CA GLY A 211 -5.28 1.00 -1.90
C GLY A 211 -6.09 -0.27 -1.57
N LEU A 212 -6.74 -0.35 -0.40
CA LEU A 212 -7.53 -1.54 -0.05
C LEU A 212 -8.67 -1.79 -1.04
N MET A 213 -9.47 -0.76 -1.35
CA MET A 213 -10.65 -0.93 -2.20
C MET A 213 -10.28 -1.31 -3.63
N SER A 214 -9.18 -0.79 -4.18
CA SER A 214 -8.73 -1.16 -5.53
C SER A 214 -8.31 -2.62 -5.58
N ALA A 215 -7.57 -3.08 -4.56
CA ALA A 215 -7.14 -4.46 -4.39
C ALA A 215 -8.29 -5.46 -4.37
N VAL A 216 -9.21 -5.26 -3.42
CA VAL A 216 -10.29 -6.21 -3.18
C VAL A 216 -11.27 -6.22 -4.35
N SER A 217 -11.54 -5.08 -4.97
CA SER A 217 -12.47 -5.00 -6.10
C SER A 217 -11.93 -5.71 -7.33
N ILE A 218 -10.66 -5.48 -7.70
CA ILE A 218 -10.08 -6.09 -8.90
C ILE A 218 -9.88 -7.60 -8.74
N ILE A 219 -9.48 -8.05 -7.55
CA ILE A 219 -9.32 -9.48 -7.27
C ILE A 219 -10.69 -10.16 -7.18
N TYR A 220 -11.69 -9.53 -6.54
CA TYR A 220 -13.05 -10.05 -6.51
C TYR A 220 -13.64 -10.23 -7.91
N ALA A 221 -13.40 -9.26 -8.81
CA ALA A 221 -13.82 -9.37 -10.21
C ALA A 221 -13.25 -10.62 -10.89
N ILE A 222 -11.96 -10.96 -10.64
CA ILE A 222 -11.34 -12.19 -11.16
C ILE A 222 -12.04 -13.44 -10.63
N TYR A 223 -12.30 -13.48 -9.33
CA TYR A 223 -12.99 -14.62 -8.75
C TYR A 223 -14.41 -14.80 -9.27
N ARG A 224 -15.11 -13.71 -9.56
CA ARG A 224 -16.45 -13.80 -10.14
C ARG A 224 -16.43 -14.38 -11.55
N CYS A 225 -15.36 -14.19 -12.31
CA CYS A 225 -15.20 -14.85 -13.62
C CYS A 225 -15.20 -16.39 -13.47
N SER A 226 -14.54 -16.93 -12.43
CA SER A 226 -14.55 -18.38 -12.17
C SER A 226 -15.75 -18.86 -11.36
N LYS A 227 -16.47 -17.96 -10.69
CA LYS A 227 -17.67 -18.23 -9.90
C LYS A 227 -18.78 -17.22 -10.22
N PRO A 228 -19.48 -17.37 -11.36
CA PRO A 228 -20.47 -16.38 -11.82
C PRO A 228 -21.67 -16.18 -10.88
N ASP A 229 -21.95 -17.14 -9.99
CA ASP A 229 -23.01 -17.07 -9.00
C ASP A 229 -22.70 -16.13 -7.81
N LEU A 230 -21.47 -15.61 -7.71
CA LEU A 230 -21.11 -14.64 -6.70
C LEU A 230 -21.81 -13.29 -6.95
N PRO A 231 -22.20 -12.53 -5.90
CA PRO A 231 -22.83 -11.23 -6.04
C PRO A 231 -22.00 -10.25 -6.87
N SER A 232 -22.67 -9.27 -7.48
CA SER A 232 -21.97 -8.23 -8.21
C SER A 232 -21.26 -7.23 -7.33
N LEU A 233 -20.23 -6.52 -7.84
CA LEU A 233 -19.63 -5.41 -7.09
C LEU A 233 -20.65 -4.32 -6.78
N ASN A 234 -21.68 -4.14 -7.62
CA ASN A 234 -22.81 -3.27 -7.31
C ASN A 234 -23.57 -3.73 -6.05
N GLU A 235 -23.93 -5.02 -5.97
CA GLU A 235 -24.59 -5.59 -4.79
C GLU A 235 -23.70 -5.52 -3.54
N ILE A 236 -22.39 -5.70 -3.69
CA ILE A 236 -21.42 -5.56 -2.60
C ILE A 236 -21.34 -4.09 -2.13
N TYR A 237 -21.20 -3.14 -3.05
CA TYR A 237 -21.04 -1.72 -2.73
C TYR A 237 -22.33 -1.10 -2.17
N THR A 238 -23.48 -1.66 -2.48
CA THR A 238 -24.77 -1.22 -1.92
C THR A 238 -25.03 -1.81 -0.53
N ASN A 239 -24.24 -2.78 -0.08
CA ASN A 239 -24.30 -3.30 1.27
C ASN A 239 -23.59 -2.35 2.25
N LEU A 240 -24.37 -1.48 2.90
CA LEU A 240 -23.84 -0.43 3.79
C LEU A 240 -23.05 -0.99 4.99
N ASP A 241 -23.48 -2.10 5.57
CA ASP A 241 -22.80 -2.71 6.72
C ASP A 241 -21.43 -3.26 6.34
N LEU A 242 -21.34 -3.92 5.18
CA LEU A 242 -20.07 -4.38 4.64
C LEU A 242 -19.17 -3.19 4.25
N MET A 243 -19.70 -2.23 3.48
CA MET A 243 -18.90 -1.06 3.07
C MET A 243 -18.42 -0.22 4.26
N ARG A 244 -19.21 -0.11 5.34
CA ARG A 244 -18.79 0.51 6.60
C ARG A 244 -17.54 -0.18 7.17
N LEU A 245 -17.58 -1.50 7.33
CA LEU A 245 -16.45 -2.29 7.86
C LEU A 245 -15.19 -2.14 7.01
N VAL A 246 -15.36 -2.17 5.69
CA VAL A 246 -14.26 -2.19 4.75
C VAL A 246 -13.63 -0.82 4.58
N ARG A 247 -14.44 0.21 4.34
CA ARG A 247 -13.95 1.58 4.10
C ARG A 247 -13.51 2.27 5.39
N GLY A 248 -14.06 1.90 6.55
CA GLY A 248 -13.66 2.41 7.85
C GLY A 248 -12.53 1.59 8.47
N PRO A 249 -12.83 0.67 9.42
CA PRO A 249 -11.83 -0.07 10.19
C PRO A 249 -10.70 -0.70 9.36
N PHE A 250 -11.05 -1.36 8.26
CA PHE A 250 -10.07 -2.12 7.49
C PHE A 250 -9.15 -1.24 6.66
N ASN A 251 -9.70 -0.23 5.99
CA ASN A 251 -8.94 0.75 5.22
C ASN A 251 -7.98 1.54 6.13
N ALA A 252 -8.49 1.95 7.29
CA ALA A 252 -7.71 2.67 8.29
C ALA A 252 -6.57 1.81 8.88
N ALA A 253 -6.77 0.49 8.99
CA ALA A 253 -5.70 -0.41 9.39
C ALA A 253 -4.59 -0.50 8.35
N VAL A 254 -4.93 -0.60 7.05
CA VAL A 254 -3.94 -0.57 5.96
C VAL A 254 -3.14 0.73 6.03
N ARG A 255 -3.80 1.88 6.22
CA ARG A 255 -3.13 3.17 6.40
C ARG A 255 -2.19 3.20 7.61
N VAL A 256 -2.61 2.68 8.77
CA VAL A 256 -1.75 2.60 9.97
C VAL A 256 -0.48 1.80 9.71
N PHE A 257 -0.59 0.67 9.02
CA PHE A 257 0.58 -0.17 8.73
C PHE A 257 1.51 0.47 7.70
N ASP A 258 0.95 1.09 6.67
CA ASP A 258 1.70 1.80 5.64
C ASP A 258 2.44 3.01 6.25
N ASP A 259 1.75 3.87 7.01
CA ASP A 259 2.36 5.04 7.66
C ASP A 259 3.41 4.66 8.70
N THR A 260 3.25 3.51 9.35
CA THR A 260 4.26 3.02 10.30
C THR A 260 5.54 2.57 9.58
N GLY A 261 5.43 2.08 8.34
CA GLY A 261 6.58 1.75 7.51
C GLY A 261 7.30 2.99 6.99
N ASP A 262 6.52 4.01 6.60
CA ASP A 262 7.01 5.09 5.75
C ASP A 262 7.25 6.43 6.47
N TRP A 263 6.93 6.53 7.77
CA TRP A 263 7.07 7.81 8.51
C TRP A 263 8.44 8.49 8.37
N GLN A 264 9.54 7.75 8.23
CA GLN A 264 10.87 8.35 8.02
C GLN A 264 11.06 8.89 6.60
N ILE A 265 10.52 8.18 5.61
CA ILE A 265 10.55 8.58 4.20
C ILE A 265 9.73 9.86 4.05
N ASP A 266 8.54 9.90 4.64
CA ASP A 266 7.56 10.99 4.55
C ASP A 266 8.03 12.30 5.20
N LEU A 267 8.99 12.23 6.14
CA LEU A 267 9.68 13.42 6.66
C LEU A 267 10.59 14.09 5.61
N GLY A 268 10.73 13.52 4.42
CA GLY A 268 11.63 14.01 3.37
C GLY A 268 13.11 13.78 3.71
N GLN A 269 13.41 12.86 4.63
CA GLN A 269 14.79 12.56 5.03
C GLN A 269 15.54 11.75 3.98
N ASN A 270 14.83 11.19 2.99
CA ASN A 270 15.42 10.38 1.93
C ASN A 270 14.99 10.88 0.54
N PRO A 271 15.73 11.82 -0.07
CA PRO A 271 15.36 12.46 -1.34
C PRO A 271 15.22 11.49 -2.52
N LYS A 272 15.78 10.28 -2.43
CA LYS A 272 15.64 9.23 -3.46
C LYS A 272 14.25 8.60 -3.46
N TRP A 273 13.57 8.61 -2.32
CA TRP A 273 12.32 7.89 -2.12
C TRP A 273 11.11 8.81 -2.19
N GLY A 274 11.27 10.07 -1.78
CA GLY A 274 10.22 11.06 -1.94
C GLY A 274 10.61 12.42 -1.34
N ILE A 275 9.78 13.39 -1.65
CA ILE A 275 9.69 14.67 -0.95
C ILE A 275 8.76 14.52 0.25
N PHE A 276 8.66 15.57 1.06
CA PHE A 276 7.76 15.59 2.21
C PHE A 276 6.32 15.27 1.82
N THR A 277 5.71 14.33 2.56
CA THR A 277 4.31 13.92 2.47
C THR A 277 3.74 13.82 3.88
N LEU A 278 2.47 14.22 4.07
CA LEU A 278 1.80 14.10 5.37
C LEU A 278 1.57 12.63 5.72
N ASN A 279 1.90 12.27 6.96
CA ASN A 279 1.79 10.93 7.51
C ASN A 279 1.15 11.01 8.90
N LEU A 280 0.28 10.06 9.26
CA LEU A 280 -0.47 10.07 10.52
C LEU A 280 0.41 10.21 11.76
N PHE A 281 1.57 9.53 11.79
CA PHE A 281 2.47 9.52 12.96
C PHE A 281 3.41 10.73 13.02
N ASN A 282 3.55 11.45 11.92
CA ASN A 282 4.35 12.68 11.86
C ASN A 282 3.57 13.93 12.27
N GLN A 283 2.28 13.81 12.62
CA GLN A 283 1.46 14.94 13.05
C GLN A 283 1.36 15.01 14.57
N SER A 284 1.61 16.20 15.14
CA SER A 284 1.42 16.49 16.57
C SER A 284 0.01 16.95 16.93
N SER A 285 -0.86 17.16 15.93
CA SER A 285 -2.22 17.66 16.11
C SER A 285 -3.13 16.61 16.76
N PRO A 286 -3.77 16.90 17.92
CA PRO A 286 -4.79 16.02 18.49
C PRO A 286 -6.03 15.87 17.58
N SER A 287 -6.32 16.86 16.74
CA SER A 287 -7.45 16.82 15.81
C SER A 287 -7.27 15.70 14.78
N VAL A 288 -6.04 15.49 14.29
CA VAL A 288 -5.73 14.40 13.33
C VAL A 288 -6.03 13.03 13.96
N SER A 289 -5.54 12.77 15.17
CA SER A 289 -5.78 11.48 15.82
C SER A 289 -7.25 11.29 16.18
N GLN A 290 -7.95 12.32 16.66
CA GLN A 290 -9.39 12.24 16.94
C GLN A 290 -10.21 11.93 15.69
N PHE A 291 -10.02 12.69 14.60
CA PHE A 291 -10.72 12.42 13.35
C PHE A 291 -10.36 11.05 12.78
N PHE A 292 -9.11 10.61 12.89
CA PHE A 292 -8.70 9.27 12.46
C PHE A 292 -9.46 8.19 13.23
N LEU A 293 -9.55 8.29 14.56
CA LEU A 293 -10.27 7.32 15.39
C LEU A 293 -11.79 7.36 15.16
N GLU A 294 -12.35 8.54 14.85
CA GLU A 294 -13.74 8.69 14.44
C GLU A 294 -14.02 8.04 13.09
N TYR A 295 -13.18 8.31 12.09
CA TYR A 295 -13.27 7.72 10.75
C TYR A 295 -13.16 6.19 10.80
N SER A 296 -12.29 5.70 11.68
CA SER A 296 -12.07 4.29 11.96
C SER A 296 -13.19 3.62 12.75
N GLU A 297 -14.16 4.41 13.27
CA GLU A 297 -15.25 3.98 14.14
C GLU A 297 -14.83 3.35 15.48
N ILE A 298 -13.61 3.62 15.93
CA ILE A 298 -13.06 3.10 17.19
C ILE A 298 -13.85 3.63 18.41
N ARG A 299 -14.56 4.76 18.27
CA ARG A 299 -15.43 5.33 19.32
C ARG A 299 -16.48 4.33 19.85
N GLN A 300 -16.83 3.31 19.08
CA GLN A 300 -17.72 2.24 19.55
C GLN A 300 -17.09 1.34 20.64
N PHE A 301 -15.78 1.45 20.86
CA PHE A 301 -15.01 0.74 21.87
C PHE A 301 -14.32 1.74 22.81
N PRO A 302 -15.04 2.30 23.81
CA PRO A 302 -14.50 3.36 24.66
C PRO A 302 -13.17 2.97 25.34
N ASP A 303 -13.02 1.70 25.73
CA ASP A 303 -11.80 1.18 26.34
C ASP A 303 -10.60 1.23 25.39
N LEU A 304 -10.80 0.97 24.10
CA LEU A 304 -9.75 1.07 23.09
C LEU A 304 -9.52 2.51 22.65
N TYR A 305 -10.58 3.31 22.54
CA TYR A 305 -10.51 4.70 22.09
C TYR A 305 -9.56 5.53 22.97
N ASP A 306 -9.69 5.43 24.30
CA ASP A 306 -8.81 6.13 25.23
C ASP A 306 -7.36 5.64 25.12
N GLN A 307 -7.15 4.33 24.94
CA GLN A 307 -5.81 3.77 24.73
C GLN A 307 -5.16 4.28 23.44
N PHE A 308 -5.95 4.44 22.36
CA PHE A 308 -5.44 5.01 21.12
C PHE A 308 -5.06 6.48 21.26
N LEU A 309 -5.88 7.30 21.92
CA LEU A 309 -5.54 8.71 22.16
C LEU A 309 -4.23 8.85 22.94
N LEU A 310 -4.04 8.02 23.97
CA LEU A 310 -2.79 7.95 24.72
C LEU A 310 -1.62 7.48 23.84
N ALA A 311 -1.83 6.49 22.99
CA ALA A 311 -0.81 5.97 22.09
C ALA A 311 -0.36 7.02 21.06
N PHE A 312 -1.29 7.76 20.46
CA PHE A 312 -1.00 8.82 19.50
C PHE A 312 -0.25 10.00 20.13
N ALA A 313 -0.36 10.21 21.44
CA ALA A 313 0.38 11.25 22.16
C ALA A 313 1.90 10.93 22.34
N HIS A 314 2.34 9.72 22.00
CA HIS A 314 3.77 9.39 21.99
C HIS A 314 4.50 9.97 20.78
N SER A 315 5.84 9.95 20.81
CA SER A 315 6.66 10.28 19.63
C SER A 315 6.37 9.30 18.47
N ALA A 316 6.56 9.74 17.22
CA ALA A 316 6.25 8.95 16.03
C ALA A 316 6.76 7.48 16.09
N PRO A 317 8.01 7.17 16.49
CA PRO A 317 8.50 5.80 16.55
C PRO A 317 7.79 4.92 17.59
N GLN A 318 7.36 5.51 18.71
CA GLN A 318 6.66 4.78 19.77
C GLN A 318 5.17 4.69 19.48
N SER A 319 4.57 5.80 19.04
CA SER A 319 3.18 5.89 18.62
C SER A 319 2.87 4.84 17.55
N SER A 320 3.67 4.77 16.49
CA SER A 320 3.44 3.85 15.37
C SER A 320 3.41 2.38 15.78
N ILE A 321 4.29 1.97 16.71
CA ILE A 321 4.31 0.60 17.26
C ILE A 321 3.07 0.32 18.12
N VAL A 322 2.72 1.24 19.03
CA VAL A 322 1.62 1.03 19.98
C VAL A 322 0.27 1.07 19.26
N VAL A 323 0.05 2.07 18.41
CA VAL A 323 -1.15 2.22 17.58
C VAL A 323 -1.35 0.99 16.70
N SER A 324 -0.31 0.52 16.01
CA SER A 324 -0.38 -0.71 15.19
C SER A 324 -0.86 -1.93 15.99
N ARG A 325 -0.38 -2.09 17.24
CA ARG A 325 -0.80 -3.21 18.13
C ARG A 325 -2.24 -3.08 18.61
N LEU A 326 -2.65 -1.86 18.95
CA LEU A 326 -4.04 -1.60 19.33
C LEU A 326 -4.98 -1.86 18.14
N TYR A 327 -4.57 -1.48 16.93
CA TYR A 327 -5.34 -1.71 15.71
C TYR A 327 -5.58 -3.18 15.44
N ILE A 328 -4.57 -4.03 15.64
CA ILE A 328 -4.72 -5.49 15.57
C ILE A 328 -5.80 -6.00 16.55
N THR A 329 -5.85 -5.46 17.76
CA THR A 329 -6.85 -5.85 18.77
C THR A 329 -8.25 -5.37 18.38
N PHE A 330 -8.35 -4.14 17.89
CA PHE A 330 -9.59 -3.55 17.39
C PHE A 330 -10.17 -4.37 16.22
N LEU A 331 -9.34 -4.73 15.25
CA LEU A 331 -9.76 -5.51 14.07
C LEU A 331 -10.29 -6.89 14.43
N ARG A 332 -9.69 -7.56 15.44
CA ARG A 332 -10.24 -8.83 15.97
C ARG A 332 -11.67 -8.65 16.46
N ARG A 333 -11.92 -7.60 17.26
CA ARG A 333 -13.27 -7.32 17.79
C ARG A 333 -14.26 -6.98 16.68
N GLU A 334 -13.87 -6.22 15.67
CA GLU A 334 -14.76 -5.92 14.53
C GLU A 334 -15.09 -7.18 13.73
N VAL A 335 -14.11 -8.06 13.49
CA VAL A 335 -14.33 -9.36 12.83
C VAL A 335 -15.29 -10.26 13.63
N GLU A 336 -15.14 -10.32 14.95
CA GLU A 336 -16.01 -11.11 15.85
C GLU A 336 -17.47 -10.62 15.84
N ARG A 337 -17.70 -9.34 15.52
CA ARG A 337 -19.03 -8.72 15.44
C ARG A 337 -19.73 -8.91 14.10
N ILE A 338 -19.05 -9.42 13.08
CA ILE A 338 -19.64 -9.63 11.75
C ILE A 338 -20.82 -10.61 11.88
N PRO A 339 -22.06 -10.21 11.53
CA PRO A 339 -23.21 -11.08 11.66
C PRO A 339 -23.07 -12.38 10.84
N PRO A 340 -23.48 -13.55 11.39
CA PRO A 340 -23.31 -14.84 10.70
C PRO A 340 -24.00 -14.94 9.33
N HIS A 341 -25.08 -14.17 9.11
CA HIS A 341 -25.83 -14.18 7.85
C HIS A 341 -25.06 -13.58 6.67
N PHE A 342 -23.95 -12.90 6.94
CA PHE A 342 -23.01 -12.50 5.90
C PHE A 342 -22.12 -13.65 5.38
N GLY A 343 -22.29 -14.88 5.90
CA GLY A 343 -21.40 -16.03 5.75
C GLY A 343 -21.08 -16.55 4.35
N ASN A 344 -21.71 -16.07 3.27
CA ASN A 344 -21.31 -16.44 1.90
C ASN A 344 -20.65 -15.28 1.13
N ALA A 345 -21.19 -14.06 1.22
CA ALA A 345 -20.62 -12.88 0.56
C ALA A 345 -19.42 -12.28 1.32
N ILE A 346 -19.44 -12.35 2.66
CA ILE A 346 -18.35 -11.89 3.52
C ILE A 346 -17.34 -13.00 3.81
N VAL A 347 -17.63 -14.29 3.71
CA VAL A 347 -16.53 -15.28 3.83
C VAL A 347 -15.48 -15.02 2.75
N PHE A 348 -15.89 -14.66 1.53
CA PHE A 348 -14.96 -14.17 0.53
C PHE A 348 -14.31 -12.84 0.98
N PHE A 349 -15.10 -11.76 1.14
CA PHE A 349 -14.56 -10.43 1.42
C PHE A 349 -13.75 -10.31 2.74
N SER A 350 -14.17 -10.96 3.82
CA SER A 350 -13.48 -10.99 5.12
C SER A 350 -12.31 -11.96 5.17
N PHE A 351 -12.26 -13.04 4.38
CA PHE A 351 -11.00 -13.79 4.18
C PHE A 351 -9.95 -12.86 3.57
N TYR A 352 -10.33 -12.05 2.57
CA TYR A 352 -9.40 -11.12 1.90
C TYR A 352 -8.91 -9.99 2.79
N VAL A 353 -9.76 -9.44 3.64
CA VAL A 353 -9.34 -8.35 4.53
C VAL A 353 -8.61 -8.83 5.78
N LYS A 354 -8.93 -10.03 6.29
CA LYS A 354 -8.12 -10.66 7.34
C LYS A 354 -6.67 -10.85 6.90
N GLY A 355 -6.39 -11.05 5.61
CA GLY A 355 -5.03 -11.32 5.14
C GLY A 355 -4.00 -10.19 5.25
N LEU A 356 -4.41 -8.93 5.46
CA LEU A 356 -3.54 -7.76 5.28
C LEU A 356 -2.83 -7.23 6.56
N LEU A 357 -3.07 -7.79 7.75
CA LEU A 357 -2.96 -7.00 8.99
C LEU A 357 -1.88 -7.43 10.04
N LYS A 358 -0.59 -7.64 9.67
CA LYS A 358 0.49 -7.81 10.70
C LYS A 358 1.97 -7.45 10.47
N PRO A 359 2.48 -6.87 9.39
CA PRO A 359 3.92 -6.69 9.35
C PRO A 359 4.27 -5.53 10.28
N LEU A 360 4.81 -5.78 11.50
CA LEU A 360 5.62 -4.79 12.26
C LEU A 360 6.28 -5.28 13.56
N TRP A 361 6.11 -6.55 13.95
CA TRP A 361 6.84 -7.06 15.13
C TRP A 361 8.34 -7.29 14.90
N LEU A 362 8.85 -7.15 13.67
CA LEU A 362 10.18 -7.63 13.31
C LEU A 362 11.22 -6.55 12.98
N THR A 363 10.85 -5.27 12.83
CA THR A 363 11.83 -4.25 12.40
C THR A 363 12.91 -3.93 13.44
N ARG A 364 12.69 -4.16 14.74
CA ARG A 364 13.74 -3.86 15.75
C ARG A 364 14.73 -4.99 16.03
N TRP A 365 14.26 -6.25 16.09
CA TRP A 365 15.14 -7.39 16.35
C TRP A 365 15.78 -7.93 15.08
N GLU A 366 15.15 -7.79 13.92
CA GLU A 366 15.74 -8.27 12.66
C GLU A 366 16.71 -7.30 12.03
N ILE A 367 16.57 -5.98 12.23
CA ILE A 367 17.63 -5.03 11.88
C ILE A 367 18.85 -5.29 12.76
N LEU A 368 18.68 -5.58 14.06
CA LEU A 368 19.80 -5.97 14.93
C LEU A 368 20.39 -7.35 14.58
N PHE A 369 19.58 -8.32 14.14
CA PHE A 369 20.02 -9.64 13.70
C PHE A 369 20.66 -9.64 12.30
N TYR A 370 20.18 -8.80 11.38
CA TYR A 370 20.81 -8.56 10.08
C TYR A 370 22.10 -7.77 10.23
N LEU A 371 22.15 -6.75 11.10
CA LEU A 371 23.38 -6.01 11.41
C LEU A 371 24.39 -6.88 12.17
N SER A 372 23.95 -7.82 13.03
CA SER A 372 24.85 -8.78 13.69
C SER A 372 25.37 -9.84 12.72
N LYS A 373 24.57 -10.30 11.75
CA LYS A 373 25.01 -11.19 10.66
C LYS A 373 25.89 -10.49 9.61
N LEU A 374 25.69 -9.20 9.36
CA LEU A 374 26.59 -8.40 8.53
C LEU A 374 27.93 -8.18 9.23
N ARG A 375 27.95 -7.95 10.55
CA ARG A 375 29.20 -7.93 11.35
C ARG A 375 29.92 -9.28 11.35
N SER A 376 29.21 -10.40 11.40
CA SER A 376 29.85 -11.72 11.35
C SER A 376 30.34 -12.12 9.95
N LYS A 377 29.75 -11.57 8.88
CA LYS A 377 30.22 -11.78 7.50
C LYS A 377 31.33 -10.81 7.05
N LEU A 378 31.45 -9.63 7.68
CA LEU A 378 32.56 -8.69 7.46
C LEU A 378 33.83 -9.02 8.27
N MET A 379 33.82 -10.08 9.09
CA MET A 379 35.03 -10.60 9.77
C MET A 379 35.76 -11.73 9.03
N PHE A 380 35.51 -11.90 7.74
CA PHE A 380 36.31 -12.77 6.87
C PHE A 380 36.82 -12.01 5.63
N SER A 381 37.57 -10.95 5.85
CA SER A 381 38.63 -10.52 4.92
C SER A 381 39.73 -9.80 5.69
N ASN A 382 40.55 -10.59 6.38
CA ASN A 382 41.82 -10.16 6.93
C ASN A 382 42.75 -9.83 5.75
N LYS A 383 42.84 -8.55 5.35
CA LYS A 383 44.07 -7.95 4.73
C LYS A 383 44.05 -6.46 4.37
N PHE A 384 43.05 -5.66 4.77
CA PHE A 384 43.01 -4.24 4.35
C PHE A 384 42.93 -3.17 5.45
N LEU A 385 43.04 -3.55 6.73
CA LEU A 385 43.04 -2.60 7.86
C LEU A 385 44.36 -2.66 8.65
N GLN A 386 45.49 -2.49 7.95
CA GLN A 386 46.79 -2.22 8.59
C GLN A 386 47.33 -0.80 8.33
N THR A 387 46.54 0.11 7.75
CA THR A 387 47.07 1.41 7.32
C THR A 387 46.30 2.64 7.83
N PHE A 388 45.43 2.51 8.85
CA PHE A 388 44.77 3.69 9.44
C PHE A 388 44.67 3.63 10.97
N PHE A 389 45.79 3.32 11.62
CA PHE A 389 46.02 3.69 13.03
C PHE A 389 47.24 4.60 13.11
N PHE A 390 47.04 5.89 12.82
CA PHE A 390 47.91 6.93 13.37
C PHE A 390 47.03 8.12 13.76
N LEU A 391 47.31 8.65 14.96
CA LEU A 391 46.70 9.81 15.62
C LEU A 391 45.38 9.53 16.39
N ASP A 392 45.51 9.08 17.65
CA ASP A 392 45.44 9.99 18.80
C ASP A 392 45.61 9.18 20.11
N ARG A 393 46.85 9.14 20.63
CA ARG A 393 47.12 8.89 22.05
C ARG A 393 47.57 10.23 22.63
N ARG A 394 46.75 10.88 23.44
CA ARG A 394 47.24 11.82 24.45
C ARG A 394 47.36 11.12 25.80
N LYS A 395 48.57 11.11 26.36
CA LYS A 395 48.91 11.58 27.72
C LYS A 395 50.28 11.01 28.16
N SER A 396 51.30 11.82 27.92
CA SER A 396 52.33 12.25 28.89
C SER A 396 53.15 13.34 28.22
#